data_AF-A0A3D4QHP3-F1
#
_entry.id   AF-A0A3D4QHP3-F1
#
_cell.length_a   1.000
_cell.length_b   1.000
_cell.length_c   1.000
_cell.angle_alpha   90.00
_cell.angle_beta   90.00
_cell.angle_gamma   90.00
#
_symmetry.space_group_name_H-M   'P 1'
#
loop_
_entity.id
_entity.type
_entity.pdbx_description
1 polymer ?
#
loop_
_entity_poly.entity_id
_entity_poly.type
_entity_poly.pdbx_seq_one_letter_code
_entity_poly.pdbx_strand_id
1 'polypeptide(L)'
;PRWNLADLYKGPDDPAIETDLTWAQERAAAFAEAYKGRLAALSGDDLGKAVQEYEAIGERLGRIMSFAGLKFAENMEDGASARFQQSMQERVTDISTLTLFFTLELNRIDDARLDAQMAESTALSRYAPWLHDLRAFRPYQLSDELEQALHERHVTGAAAWNRLFEETLAGLRFPVDGEDLTLSGALNKLSEPDRDLRKRAAKAVGKGLGDNIKLFSLTYNT
;
A
#
# COMPACT_ATOMS: atom_id res chain seq x y z
N PRO A 1 -16.73 -4.59 -26.33
CA PRO A 1 -15.44 -4.04 -26.82
C PRO A 1 -14.37 -4.34 -25.76
N ARG A 2 -13.18 -4.82 -26.17
CA ARG A 2 -12.03 -5.00 -25.26
C ARG A 2 -11.03 -3.87 -25.48
N TRP A 3 -10.32 -3.48 -24.42
CA TRP A 3 -9.26 -2.48 -24.55
C TRP A 3 -8.09 -3.06 -25.35
N ASN A 4 -7.38 -2.20 -26.08
CA ASN A 4 -6.10 -2.58 -26.66
C ASN A 4 -4.99 -2.20 -25.67
N LEU A 5 -4.33 -3.20 -25.10
CA LEU A 5 -3.23 -3.01 -24.13
C LEU A 5 -1.84 -3.24 -24.74
N ALA A 6 -1.75 -3.42 -26.06
CA ALA A 6 -0.50 -3.76 -26.74
C ALA A 6 0.58 -2.67 -26.65
N ASP A 7 0.19 -1.42 -26.36
CA ASP A 7 1.13 -0.33 -26.07
C ASP A 7 1.90 -0.56 -24.77
N LEU A 8 1.33 -1.34 -23.83
CA LEU A 8 1.98 -1.77 -22.60
C LEU A 8 2.68 -3.13 -22.79
N TYR A 9 1.93 -4.19 -23.07
CA TYR A 9 2.44 -5.53 -23.34
C TYR A 9 1.47 -6.28 -24.26
N LYS A 10 1.97 -7.21 -25.07
CA LYS A 10 1.16 -7.98 -26.03
C LYS A 10 0.19 -8.96 -25.36
N GLY A 11 0.49 -9.36 -24.13
CA GLY A 11 -0.29 -10.32 -23.34
C GLY A 11 0.42 -10.68 -22.03
N PRO A 12 -0.23 -11.48 -21.15
CA PRO A 12 0.37 -11.95 -19.91
C PRO A 12 1.67 -12.76 -20.10
N ASP A 13 1.82 -13.42 -21.26
CA ASP A 13 2.99 -14.22 -21.62
C ASP A 13 4.02 -13.44 -22.46
N ASP A 14 3.92 -12.10 -22.53
CA ASP A 14 4.89 -11.29 -23.28
C ASP A 14 6.27 -11.36 -22.58
N PRO A 15 7.34 -11.84 -23.25
CA PRO A 15 8.68 -11.94 -22.65
C PRO A 15 9.26 -10.59 -22.22
N ALA A 16 8.72 -9.48 -22.73
CA ALA A 16 9.08 -8.14 -22.26
C ALA A 16 8.76 -7.92 -20.77
N ILE A 17 7.72 -8.59 -20.22
CA ILE A 17 7.37 -8.48 -18.80
C ILE A 17 8.49 -9.03 -17.92
N GLU A 18 8.97 -10.25 -18.22
CA GLU A 18 10.08 -10.85 -17.48
C GLU A 18 11.40 -10.08 -17.67
N THR A 19 11.61 -9.51 -18.86
CA THR A 19 12.77 -8.66 -19.14
C THR A 19 12.74 -7.42 -18.25
N ASP A 20 11.60 -6.74 -18.15
CA ASP A 20 11.45 -5.54 -17.33
C ASP A 20 11.53 -5.84 -15.83
N LEU A 21 10.95 -6.96 -15.37
CA LEU A 21 11.04 -7.36 -13.97
C LEU A 21 12.47 -7.71 -13.56
N THR A 22 13.19 -8.47 -14.39
CA THR A 22 14.60 -8.82 -14.14
C THR A 22 15.47 -7.57 -14.12
N TRP A 23 15.30 -6.69 -15.11
CA TRP A 23 16.01 -5.41 -15.15
C TRP A 23 15.71 -4.55 -13.92
N ALA A 24 14.45 -4.42 -13.52
CA ALA A 24 14.06 -3.60 -12.37
C ALA A 24 14.63 -4.17 -11.07
N GLN A 25 14.65 -5.50 -10.91
CA GLN A 25 15.22 -6.17 -9.75
C GLN A 25 16.74 -5.94 -9.64
N GLU A 26 17.48 -6.15 -10.73
CA GLU A 26 18.93 -5.94 -10.76
C GLU A 26 19.30 -4.48 -10.50
N ARG A 27 18.56 -3.54 -11.12
CA ARG A 27 18.78 -2.11 -10.93
C ARG A 27 18.40 -1.66 -9.53
N ALA A 28 17.30 -2.11 -8.97
CA ALA A 28 16.90 -1.78 -7.60
C ALA A 28 17.92 -2.28 -6.56
N ALA A 29 18.47 -3.49 -6.74
CA ALA A 29 19.52 -4.01 -5.87
C ALA A 29 20.81 -3.18 -5.99
N ALA A 30 21.26 -2.91 -7.21
CA ALA A 30 22.45 -2.07 -7.44
C ALA A 30 22.25 -0.64 -6.92
N PHE A 31 21.05 -0.09 -7.06
CA PHE A 31 20.67 1.23 -6.56
C PHE A 31 20.79 1.30 -5.03
N ALA A 32 20.29 0.29 -4.32
CA ALA A 32 20.42 0.20 -2.87
C ALA A 32 21.89 0.16 -2.43
N GLU A 33 22.72 -0.67 -3.06
CA GLU A 33 24.15 -0.77 -2.75
C GLU A 33 24.92 0.54 -3.04
N ALA A 34 24.52 1.26 -4.08
CA ALA A 34 25.16 2.51 -4.48
C ALA A 34 24.81 3.67 -3.54
N TYR A 35 23.55 3.80 -3.14
CA TYR A 35 23.03 5.07 -2.59
C TYR A 35 22.57 5.02 -1.13
N LYS A 36 22.24 3.83 -0.59
CA LYS A 36 21.69 3.71 0.77
C LYS A 36 22.67 4.23 1.83
N GLY A 37 22.19 5.14 2.68
CA GLY A 37 22.94 5.84 3.71
C GLY A 37 23.90 6.91 3.20
N ARG A 38 23.88 7.24 1.90
CA ARG A 38 24.88 8.11 1.25
C ARG A 38 24.31 9.37 0.62
N LEU A 39 22.98 9.53 0.51
CA LEU A 39 22.35 10.59 -0.28
C LEU A 39 22.79 12.01 0.12
N ALA A 40 22.90 12.28 1.43
CA ALA A 40 23.35 13.58 1.92
C ALA A 40 24.81 13.90 1.53
N ALA A 41 25.64 12.89 1.29
CA ALA A 41 27.05 13.07 0.92
C ALA A 41 27.27 13.23 -0.59
N LEU A 42 26.26 12.94 -1.42
CA LEU A 42 26.36 13.05 -2.88
C LEU A 42 26.49 14.51 -3.35
N SER A 43 27.13 14.71 -4.50
CA SER A 43 27.02 15.97 -5.23
C SER A 43 25.59 16.18 -5.75
N GLY A 44 25.22 17.41 -6.11
CA GLY A 44 23.95 17.68 -6.77
C GLY A 44 23.72 16.81 -8.02
N ASP A 45 24.75 16.67 -8.87
CA ASP A 45 24.66 15.89 -10.11
C ASP A 45 24.50 14.40 -9.85
N ASP A 46 25.19 13.85 -8.85
CA ASP A 46 25.08 12.43 -8.53
C ASP A 46 23.74 12.10 -7.85
N LEU A 47 23.21 13.02 -7.03
CA LEU A 47 21.85 12.89 -6.50
C LEU A 47 20.82 13.00 -7.64
N GLY A 48 21.02 13.90 -8.61
CA GLY A 48 20.18 13.99 -9.80
C GLY A 48 20.15 12.69 -10.62
N LYS A 49 21.31 12.04 -10.81
CA LYS A 49 21.38 10.71 -11.44
C LYS A 49 20.64 9.65 -10.63
N ALA A 50 20.77 9.69 -9.30
CA ALA A 50 20.03 8.77 -8.43
C ALA A 50 18.51 8.94 -8.58
N VAL A 51 18.01 10.18 -8.64
CA VAL A 51 16.57 10.45 -8.87
C VAL A 51 16.12 9.90 -10.23
N GLN A 52 16.90 10.10 -11.29
CA GLN A 52 16.60 9.57 -12.63
C GLN A 52 16.56 8.03 -12.66
N GLU A 53 17.50 7.38 -11.97
CA GLU A 53 17.54 5.92 -11.87
C GLU A 53 16.33 5.39 -11.08
N TYR A 54 15.98 6.04 -9.97
CA TYR A 54 14.79 5.72 -9.19
C TYR A 54 13.51 5.88 -10.02
N GLU A 55 13.38 6.97 -10.78
CA GLU A 55 12.26 7.21 -11.70
C GLU A 55 12.15 6.10 -12.76
N ALA A 56 13.27 5.73 -13.40
CA ALA A 56 13.29 4.70 -14.44
C ALA A 56 12.88 3.30 -13.90
N ILE A 57 13.27 2.97 -12.66
CA ILE A 57 12.81 1.75 -11.98
C ILE A 57 11.30 1.82 -11.76
N GLY A 58 10.82 2.94 -11.18
CA GLY A 58 9.40 3.16 -10.90
C GLY A 58 8.52 3.13 -12.14
N GLU A 59 8.97 3.71 -13.26
CA GLU A 59 8.22 3.74 -14.52
C GLU A 59 7.96 2.32 -15.06
N ARG A 60 8.97 1.45 -15.05
CA ARG A 60 8.79 0.06 -15.52
C ARG A 60 7.89 -0.76 -14.60
N LEU A 61 8.08 -0.64 -13.28
CA LEU A 61 7.20 -1.29 -12.31
C LEU A 61 5.75 -0.80 -12.46
N GLY A 62 5.57 0.51 -12.66
CA GLY A 62 4.27 1.14 -12.90
C GLY A 62 3.61 0.66 -14.18
N ARG A 63 4.38 0.49 -15.27
CA ARG A 63 3.90 -0.09 -16.54
C ARG A 63 3.41 -1.52 -16.35
N ILE A 64 4.17 -2.37 -15.65
CA ILE A 64 3.79 -3.75 -15.33
C ILE A 64 2.49 -3.79 -14.52
N MET A 65 2.41 -3.02 -13.44
CA MET A 65 1.22 -2.99 -12.58
C MET A 65 0.00 -2.42 -13.28
N SER A 66 0.19 -1.42 -14.14
CA SER A 66 -0.89 -0.86 -14.95
C SER A 66 -1.44 -1.91 -15.93
N PHE A 67 -0.57 -2.64 -16.62
CA PHE A 67 -1.01 -3.74 -17.50
C PHE A 67 -1.74 -4.84 -16.73
N ALA A 68 -1.18 -5.29 -15.60
CA ALA A 68 -1.78 -6.33 -14.77
C ALA A 68 -3.15 -5.92 -14.21
N GLY A 69 -3.27 -4.70 -13.70
CA GLY A 69 -4.52 -4.15 -13.19
C GLY A 69 -5.58 -3.99 -14.27
N LEU A 70 -5.21 -3.44 -15.44
CA LEU A 70 -6.13 -3.30 -16.58
C LEU A 70 -6.57 -4.67 -17.09
N LYS A 71 -5.67 -5.65 -17.15
CA LYS A 71 -5.99 -7.01 -17.61
C LYS A 71 -6.98 -7.69 -16.68
N PHE A 72 -6.77 -7.59 -15.37
CA PHE A 72 -7.72 -8.09 -14.37
C PHE A 72 -9.09 -7.39 -14.48
N ALA A 73 -9.10 -6.07 -14.71
CA ALA A 73 -10.34 -5.31 -14.87
C ALA A 73 -11.16 -5.69 -16.11
N GLU A 74 -10.56 -6.30 -17.14
CA GLU A 74 -11.30 -6.81 -18.32
C GLU A 74 -12.28 -7.94 -17.96
N ASN A 75 -11.92 -8.78 -16.98
CA ASN A 75 -12.77 -9.84 -16.46
C ASN A 75 -12.32 -10.30 -15.06
N MET A 76 -12.96 -9.78 -14.04
CA MET A 76 -12.61 -10.08 -12.64
C MET A 76 -12.97 -11.50 -12.20
N GLU A 77 -13.82 -12.22 -12.95
CA GLU A 77 -14.17 -13.62 -12.69
C GLU A 77 -13.16 -14.61 -13.30
N ASP A 78 -12.23 -14.11 -14.14
CA ASP A 78 -11.17 -14.95 -14.71
C ASP A 78 -10.03 -15.17 -13.71
N GLY A 79 -9.98 -16.38 -13.16
CA GLY A 79 -8.93 -16.79 -12.23
C GLY A 79 -7.51 -16.73 -12.81
N ALA A 80 -7.33 -16.77 -14.14
CA ALA A 80 -6.00 -16.60 -14.74
C ALA A 80 -5.52 -15.14 -14.63
N SER A 81 -6.37 -14.18 -14.97
CA SER A 81 -6.08 -12.74 -14.84
C SER A 81 -5.89 -12.31 -13.38
N ALA A 82 -6.67 -12.86 -12.45
CA ALA A 82 -6.49 -12.63 -11.01
C ALA A 82 -5.13 -13.14 -10.51
N ARG A 83 -4.76 -14.38 -10.88
CA ARG A 83 -3.43 -14.94 -10.53
C ARG A 83 -2.29 -14.13 -11.13
N PHE A 84 -2.40 -13.73 -12.39
CA PHE A 84 -1.38 -12.89 -13.03
C PHE A 84 -1.20 -11.56 -12.28
N GLN A 85 -2.29 -10.87 -11.95
CA GLN A 85 -2.23 -9.60 -11.20
C GLN A 85 -1.60 -9.78 -9.82
N GLN A 86 -1.96 -10.84 -9.10
CA GLN A 86 -1.37 -11.16 -7.81
C GLN A 86 0.14 -11.41 -7.93
N SER A 87 0.56 -12.26 -8.88
CA SER A 87 1.98 -12.56 -9.10
C SER A 87 2.79 -11.31 -9.46
N MET A 88 2.23 -10.41 -10.27
CA MET A 88 2.89 -9.13 -10.60
C MET A 88 2.97 -8.22 -9.38
N GLN A 89 1.90 -8.13 -8.58
CA GLN A 89 1.87 -7.35 -7.33
C GLN A 89 2.96 -7.82 -6.36
N GLU A 90 3.09 -9.13 -6.13
CA GLU A 90 4.09 -9.70 -5.24
C GLU A 90 5.50 -9.32 -5.69
N ARG A 91 5.84 -9.58 -6.96
CA ARG A 91 7.18 -9.26 -7.50
C ARG A 91 7.50 -7.76 -7.50
N VAL A 92 6.53 -6.92 -7.85
CA VAL A 92 6.72 -5.46 -7.83
C VAL A 92 6.92 -4.96 -6.40
N THR A 93 6.20 -5.55 -5.43
CA THR A 93 6.36 -5.23 -4.00
C THR A 93 7.76 -5.60 -3.51
N ASP A 94 8.24 -6.78 -3.85
CA ASP A 94 9.61 -7.22 -3.49
C ASP A 94 10.68 -6.29 -4.06
N ILE A 95 10.56 -5.91 -5.34
CA ILE A 95 11.52 -5.00 -5.99
C ILE A 95 11.45 -3.60 -5.40
N SER A 96 10.25 -3.03 -5.24
CA SER A 96 10.07 -1.66 -4.72
C SER A 96 10.55 -1.50 -3.26
N THR A 97 10.52 -2.58 -2.47
CA THR A 97 11.07 -2.59 -1.11
C THR A 97 12.56 -2.28 -1.08
N LEU A 98 13.31 -2.68 -2.11
CA LEU A 98 14.75 -2.40 -2.23
C LEU A 98 15.04 -0.90 -2.40
N THR A 99 14.13 -0.14 -3.00
CA THR A 99 14.30 1.30 -3.24
C THR A 99 13.57 2.18 -2.22
N LEU A 100 12.80 1.59 -1.29
CA LEU A 100 12.01 2.31 -0.29
C LEU A 100 12.85 3.27 0.58
N PHE A 101 14.11 2.89 0.87
CA PHE A 101 15.02 3.75 1.65
C PHE A 101 15.21 5.13 1.00
N PHE A 102 15.09 5.24 -0.33
CA PHE A 102 15.48 6.44 -1.07
C PHE A 102 14.63 7.64 -0.69
N THR A 103 13.31 7.48 -0.70
CA THR A 103 12.38 8.55 -0.34
C THR A 103 12.44 8.87 1.15
N LEU A 104 12.66 7.86 1.99
CA LEU A 104 12.85 8.03 3.45
C LEU A 104 14.13 8.80 3.77
N GLU A 105 15.25 8.45 3.14
CA GLU A 105 16.52 9.14 3.31
C GLU A 105 16.46 10.55 2.73
N LEU A 106 15.86 10.73 1.55
CA LEU A 106 15.61 12.05 0.98
C LEU A 106 14.85 12.94 1.95
N ASN A 107 13.85 12.44 2.67
CA ASN A 107 13.12 13.21 3.69
C ASN A 107 13.98 13.61 4.91
N ARG A 108 15.03 12.83 5.21
CA ARG A 108 15.93 13.08 6.34
C ARG A 108 17.05 14.06 6.03
N ILE A 109 17.41 14.27 4.77
CA ILE A 109 18.45 15.25 4.38
C ILE A 109 18.08 16.63 4.95
N ASP A 110 19.05 17.37 5.48
CA ASP A 110 18.83 18.75 5.93
C ASP A 110 18.41 19.67 4.78
N ASP A 111 17.52 20.64 5.04
CA ASP A 111 17.00 21.54 4.00
C ASP A 111 18.13 22.34 3.33
N ALA A 112 19.06 22.90 4.11
CA ALA A 112 20.17 23.67 3.55
C ALA A 112 21.10 22.79 2.70
N ARG A 113 21.26 21.51 3.08
CA ARG A 113 22.04 20.55 2.30
C ARG A 113 21.35 20.23 0.97
N LEU A 114 20.07 19.92 0.99
CA LEU A 114 19.33 19.57 -0.22
C LEU A 114 19.22 20.78 -1.16
N ASP A 115 19.01 21.98 -0.62
CA ASP A 115 19.02 23.23 -1.39
C ASP A 115 20.36 23.48 -2.08
N ALA A 116 21.48 23.23 -1.38
CA ALA A 116 22.81 23.32 -1.97
C ALA A 116 22.99 22.29 -3.10
N GLN A 117 22.59 21.03 -2.88
CA GLN A 117 22.64 19.99 -3.91
C GLN A 117 21.79 20.36 -5.13
N MET A 118 20.60 20.94 -4.93
CA MET A 118 19.74 21.40 -6.04
C MET A 118 20.37 22.57 -6.79
N ALA A 119 20.95 23.55 -6.09
CA ALA A 119 21.60 24.70 -6.70
C ALA A 119 22.84 24.33 -7.53
N GLU A 120 23.54 23.26 -7.14
CA GLU A 120 24.70 22.72 -7.87
C GLU A 120 24.33 22.04 -9.20
N SER A 121 23.11 21.52 -9.34
CA SER A 121 22.72 20.66 -10.47
C SER A 121 21.40 21.04 -11.13
N THR A 122 21.50 21.42 -12.40
CA THR A 122 20.31 21.61 -13.27
C THR A 122 19.51 20.31 -13.41
N ALA A 123 20.17 19.15 -13.41
CA ALA A 123 19.51 17.86 -13.54
C ALA A 123 18.65 17.55 -12.32
N LEU A 124 19.15 17.81 -11.10
CA LEU A 124 18.40 17.64 -9.87
C LEU A 124 17.30 18.71 -9.72
N SER A 125 17.60 19.96 -10.08
CA SER A 125 16.65 21.08 -10.01
C SER A 125 15.37 20.84 -10.82
N ARG A 126 15.43 20.06 -11.92
CA ARG A 126 14.23 19.65 -12.68
C ARG A 126 13.21 18.90 -11.82
N TYR A 127 13.67 18.18 -10.79
CA TYR A 127 12.83 17.40 -9.87
C TYR A 127 12.42 18.19 -8.62
N ALA A 128 12.69 19.49 -8.55
CA ALA A 128 12.34 20.32 -7.39
C ALA A 128 10.86 20.23 -6.97
N PRO A 129 9.86 20.21 -7.89
CA PRO A 129 8.46 20.02 -7.49
C PRO A 129 8.22 18.68 -6.79
N TRP A 130 8.81 17.60 -7.29
CA TRP A 130 8.69 16.28 -6.69
C TRP A 130 9.38 16.21 -5.33
N LEU A 131 10.58 16.79 -5.19
CA LEU A 131 11.30 16.85 -3.92
C LEU A 131 10.53 17.67 -2.87
N HIS A 132 9.90 18.77 -3.29
CA HIS A 132 9.04 19.58 -2.43
C HIS A 132 7.84 18.78 -1.94
N ASP A 133 7.11 18.11 -2.83
CA ASP A 133 5.93 17.32 -2.47
C ASP A 133 6.29 16.13 -1.56
N LEU A 134 7.41 15.45 -1.86
CA LEU A 134 7.94 14.37 -1.04
C LEU A 134 8.20 14.83 0.41
N ARG A 135 8.71 16.05 0.57
CA ARG A 135 9.10 16.63 1.86
C ARG A 135 8.02 17.50 2.50
N ALA A 136 6.85 17.66 1.88
CA ALA A 136 5.79 18.55 2.35
C ALA A 136 5.32 18.23 3.78
N PHE A 137 5.42 16.96 4.18
CA PHE A 137 5.04 16.51 5.52
C PHE A 137 6.21 16.43 6.53
N ARG A 138 7.45 16.72 6.12
CA ARG A 138 8.62 16.73 7.02
C ARG A 138 8.42 17.60 8.27
N PRO A 139 7.81 18.80 8.20
CA PRO A 139 7.55 19.60 9.41
C PRO A 139 6.61 18.92 10.42
N TYR A 140 5.87 17.90 10.00
CA TYR A 140 4.97 17.10 10.82
C TYR A 140 5.53 15.71 11.12
N GLN A 141 6.66 15.32 10.53
CA GLN A 141 7.37 14.09 10.89
C GLN A 141 8.00 14.29 12.26
N LEU A 142 7.83 13.28 13.12
CA LEU A 142 8.33 13.33 14.47
C LEU A 142 9.83 13.05 14.47
N SER A 143 10.53 13.42 15.55
CA SER A 143 11.92 13.00 15.71
C SER A 143 12.01 11.47 15.74
N ASP A 144 13.14 10.90 15.30
CA ASP A 144 13.36 9.45 15.29
C ASP A 144 13.07 8.82 16.67
N GLU A 145 13.37 9.54 17.76
CA GLU A 145 13.09 9.13 19.14
C GLU A 145 11.58 9.05 19.44
N LEU A 146 10.78 10.00 18.94
CA LEU A 146 9.33 9.98 19.13
C LEU A 146 8.66 8.95 18.21
N GLU A 147 9.15 8.76 16.98
CA GLU A 147 8.66 7.70 16.09
C GLU A 147 8.91 6.32 16.70
N GLN A 148 10.10 6.09 17.25
CA GLN A 148 10.41 4.85 17.96
C GLN A 148 9.50 4.65 19.17
N ALA A 149 9.33 5.68 20.01
CA ALA A 149 8.44 5.60 21.17
C ALA A 149 6.97 5.34 20.78
N LEU A 150 6.49 5.92 19.67
CA LEU A 150 5.14 5.66 19.15
C LEU A 150 5.01 4.24 18.58
N HIS A 151 6.03 3.74 17.89
CA HIS A 151 6.04 2.38 17.36
C HIS A 151 6.02 1.34 18.49
N GLU A 152 6.83 1.55 19.54
CA GLU A 152 6.82 0.73 20.75
C GLU A 152 5.46 0.76 21.46
N ARG A 153 4.80 1.93 21.48
CA ARG A 153 3.45 2.09 22.04
C ARG A 153 2.36 1.51 21.14
N HIS A 154 2.54 1.45 19.82
CA HIS A 154 1.49 1.05 18.88
C HIS A 154 1.01 -0.39 19.14
N VAL A 155 1.93 -1.31 19.41
CA VAL A 155 1.63 -2.73 19.66
C VAL A 155 0.77 -2.93 20.91
N THR A 156 0.99 -2.12 21.95
CA THR A 156 0.25 -2.17 23.23
C THR A 156 -0.89 -1.15 23.30
N GLY A 157 -1.01 -0.26 22.31
CA GLY A 157 -2.04 0.76 22.17
C GLY A 157 -3.04 0.40 21.08
N ALA A 158 -3.08 1.18 19.99
CA ALA A 158 -4.09 1.06 18.94
C ALA A 158 -4.21 -0.37 18.37
N ALA A 159 -3.09 -1.08 18.17
CA ALA A 159 -3.13 -2.45 17.63
C ALA A 159 -3.81 -3.44 18.57
N ALA A 160 -3.64 -3.27 19.89
CA ALA A 160 -4.29 -4.13 20.88
C ALA A 160 -5.81 -3.89 20.94
N TRP A 161 -6.25 -2.63 20.82
CA TRP A 161 -7.67 -2.29 20.74
C TRP A 161 -8.33 -2.80 19.44
N ASN A 162 -7.64 -2.68 18.31
CA ASN A 162 -8.09 -3.26 17.04
C ASN A 162 -8.24 -4.78 17.15
N ARG A 163 -7.24 -5.47 17.71
CA ARG A 163 -7.32 -6.92 17.93
C ARG A 163 -8.48 -7.29 18.85
N LEU A 164 -8.67 -6.57 19.95
CA LEU A 164 -9.80 -6.79 20.87
C LEU A 164 -11.14 -6.63 20.16
N PHE A 165 -11.28 -5.60 19.32
CA PHE A 165 -12.49 -5.38 18.52
C PHE A 165 -12.73 -6.55 17.55
N GLU A 166 -11.72 -6.94 16.77
CA GLU A 166 -11.78 -8.02 15.78
C GLU A 166 -12.11 -9.37 16.43
N GLU A 167 -11.39 -9.76 17.48
CA GLU A 167 -11.62 -11.01 18.20
C GLU A 167 -13.01 -11.05 18.83
N THR A 168 -13.46 -9.94 19.42
CA THR A 168 -14.81 -9.85 19.98
C THR A 168 -15.85 -10.03 18.89
N LEU A 169 -15.73 -9.30 17.78
CA LEU A 169 -16.70 -9.34 16.68
C LEU A 169 -16.75 -10.74 16.03
N ALA A 170 -15.59 -11.39 15.87
CA ALA A 170 -15.49 -12.74 15.34
C ALA A 170 -16.10 -13.81 16.27
N GLY A 171 -16.03 -13.59 17.59
CA GLY A 171 -16.62 -14.45 18.59
C GLY A 171 -18.15 -14.36 18.68
N LEU A 172 -18.76 -13.26 18.23
CA LEU A 172 -20.21 -13.07 18.33
C LEU A 172 -20.99 -14.08 17.48
N ARG A 173 -22.13 -14.51 18.01
CA ARG A 173 -23.11 -15.35 17.32
C ARG A 173 -24.47 -14.66 17.31
N PHE A 174 -25.13 -14.75 16.17
CA PHE A 174 -26.36 -14.04 15.86
C PHE A 174 -27.45 -15.06 15.55
N PRO A 175 -28.37 -15.32 16.48
CA PRO A 175 -29.42 -16.32 16.30
C PRO A 175 -30.43 -15.85 15.26
N VAL A 176 -30.57 -16.59 14.17
CA VAL A 176 -31.56 -16.35 13.11
C VAL A 176 -32.19 -17.68 12.73
N ASP A 177 -33.51 -17.81 12.92
CA ASP A 177 -34.30 -19.02 12.60
C ASP A 177 -33.74 -20.33 13.17
N GLY A 178 -33.21 -20.27 14.40
CA GLY A 178 -32.67 -21.44 15.12
C GLY A 178 -31.22 -21.77 14.80
N GLU A 179 -30.57 -21.00 13.92
CA GLU A 179 -29.14 -21.11 13.61
C GLU A 179 -28.35 -19.96 14.26
N ASP A 180 -27.22 -20.30 14.89
CA ASP A 180 -26.27 -19.32 15.42
C ASP A 180 -25.27 -18.91 14.32
N LEU A 181 -25.55 -17.80 13.66
CA LEU A 181 -24.74 -17.30 12.54
C LEU A 181 -23.57 -16.43 13.00
N THR A 182 -22.51 -16.37 12.20
CA THR A 182 -21.50 -15.29 12.31
C THR A 182 -22.09 -13.96 11.86
N LEU A 183 -21.41 -12.83 12.14
CA LEU A 183 -21.86 -11.52 11.68
C LEU A 183 -22.05 -11.50 10.15
N SER A 184 -21.08 -12.01 9.39
CA SER A 184 -21.16 -12.10 7.92
C SER A 184 -22.32 -12.97 7.46
N GLY A 185 -22.57 -14.11 8.13
CA GLY A 185 -23.71 -14.98 7.83
C GLY A 185 -25.04 -14.28 8.06
N ALA A 186 -25.19 -13.56 9.17
CA ALA A 186 -26.40 -12.81 9.49
C ALA A 186 -26.60 -11.59 8.55
N LEU A 187 -25.53 -10.88 8.18
CA LEU A 187 -25.58 -9.79 7.20
C LEU A 187 -25.96 -10.30 5.80
N ASN A 188 -25.48 -11.47 5.40
CA ASN A 188 -25.86 -12.08 4.12
C ASN A 188 -27.37 -12.32 4.03
N LYS A 189 -28.02 -12.67 5.15
CA LYS A 189 -29.49 -12.83 5.20
C LYS A 189 -30.25 -11.53 4.92
N LEU A 190 -29.62 -10.36 4.98
CA LEU A 190 -30.22 -9.08 4.62
C LEU A 190 -30.40 -8.88 3.11
N SER A 191 -29.84 -9.77 2.29
CA SER A 191 -30.00 -9.75 0.83
C SER A 191 -31.00 -10.79 0.32
N GLU A 192 -31.57 -11.62 1.20
CA GLU A 192 -32.51 -12.67 0.83
C GLU A 192 -33.84 -12.09 0.31
N PRO A 193 -34.54 -12.76 -0.63
CA PRO A 193 -35.83 -12.28 -1.15
C PRO A 193 -36.92 -12.15 -0.08
N ASP A 194 -36.89 -13.01 0.95
CA ASP A 194 -37.85 -13.00 2.06
C ASP A 194 -37.66 -11.79 2.99
N ARG A 195 -38.66 -10.90 2.99
CA ARG A 195 -38.69 -9.69 3.82
C ARG A 195 -38.68 -9.99 5.33
N ASP A 196 -39.37 -11.03 5.76
CA ASP A 196 -39.49 -11.33 7.19
C ASP A 196 -38.19 -11.95 7.72
N LEU A 197 -37.52 -12.76 6.91
CA LEU A 197 -36.15 -13.23 7.18
C LEU A 197 -35.17 -12.07 7.31
N ARG A 198 -35.16 -11.13 6.35
CA ARG A 198 -34.31 -9.92 6.43
C ARG A 198 -34.55 -9.15 7.73
N LYS A 199 -35.82 -8.97 8.12
CA LYS A 199 -36.19 -8.25 9.35
C LYS A 199 -35.70 -8.97 10.61
N ARG A 200 -35.82 -10.30 10.68
CA ARG A 200 -35.33 -11.09 11.82
C ARG A 200 -33.81 -11.02 11.92
N ALA A 201 -33.10 -11.21 10.81
CA ALA A 201 -31.64 -11.06 10.74
C ALA A 201 -31.17 -9.67 11.16
N ALA A 202 -31.80 -8.60 10.68
CA ALA A 202 -31.45 -7.22 11.06
C ALA A 202 -31.61 -6.97 12.57
N LYS A 203 -32.68 -7.51 13.17
CA LYS A 203 -32.90 -7.43 14.62
C LYS A 203 -31.87 -8.22 15.41
N ALA A 204 -31.50 -9.42 14.93
CA ALA A 204 -30.47 -10.24 15.56
C ALA A 204 -29.12 -9.50 15.55
N VAL A 205 -28.71 -8.94 14.40
CA VAL A 205 -27.49 -8.12 14.27
C VAL A 205 -27.54 -6.90 15.19
N GLY A 206 -28.63 -6.12 15.13
CA GLY A 206 -28.79 -4.94 15.97
C GLY A 206 -28.73 -5.25 17.46
N LYS A 207 -29.34 -6.35 17.90
CA LYS A 207 -29.25 -6.80 19.29
C LYS A 207 -27.83 -7.23 19.66
N GLY A 208 -27.20 -8.11 18.87
CA GLY A 208 -25.87 -8.63 19.18
C GLY A 208 -24.79 -7.55 19.24
N LEU A 209 -24.86 -6.55 18.35
CA LEU A 209 -23.99 -5.37 18.42
C LEU A 209 -24.37 -4.44 19.58
N GLY A 210 -25.66 -4.24 19.82
CA GLY A 210 -26.19 -3.41 20.91
C GLY A 210 -25.82 -3.93 22.30
N ASP A 211 -25.83 -5.25 22.51
CA ASP A 211 -25.41 -5.87 23.76
C ASP A 211 -23.92 -5.58 24.08
N ASN A 212 -23.11 -5.32 23.05
CA ASN A 212 -21.67 -5.03 23.14
C ASN A 212 -21.34 -3.53 22.97
N ILE A 213 -22.35 -2.66 22.95
CA ILE A 213 -22.19 -1.25 22.57
C ILE A 213 -21.16 -0.51 23.42
N LYS A 214 -21.03 -0.82 24.71
CA LYS A 214 -20.06 -0.18 25.60
C LYS A 214 -18.62 -0.47 25.18
N LEU A 215 -18.33 -1.73 24.86
CA LEU A 215 -17.01 -2.15 24.43
C LEU A 215 -16.68 -1.53 23.07
N PHE A 216 -17.59 -1.64 22.09
CA PHE A 216 -17.38 -1.06 20.77
C PHE A 216 -17.25 0.47 20.79
N SER A 217 -17.99 1.14 21.67
CA SER A 217 -17.83 2.59 21.86
C SER A 217 -16.47 2.93 22.47
N LEU A 218 -16.00 2.13 23.43
CA LEU A 218 -14.69 2.35 24.06
C LEU A 218 -13.54 2.11 23.08
N THR A 219 -13.60 1.03 22.31
CA THR A 219 -12.58 0.71 21.28
C THR A 219 -12.51 1.77 20.19
N TYR A 220 -13.65 2.41 19.84
CA TYR A 220 -13.67 3.44 18.80
C TYR A 220 -13.16 4.80 19.29
N ASN A 221 -13.28 5.08 20.59
CA ASN A 221 -12.85 6.35 21.19
C ASN A 221 -11.37 6.37 21.61
N THR A 222 -10.66 5.24 21.56
CA THR A 222 -9.31 5.05 22.10
C THR A 222 -8.32 4.72 20.99
#